data_AF-A0A4R5C8Z5-F1
#
_entry.id   AF-A0A4R5C8Z5-F1
#
_cell.length_a   1.000
_cell.length_b   1.000
_cell.length_c   1.000
_cell.angle_alpha   90.00
_cell.angle_beta   90.00
_cell.angle_gamma   90.00
#
_symmetry.space_group_name_H-M   'P 1'
#
loop_
_entity.id
_entity.type
_entity.pdbx_description
1 polymer ?
#
loop_
_entity_poly.entity_id
_entity_poly.type
_entity_poly.pdbx_seq_one_letter_code
_entity_poly.pdbx_strand_id
1 'polypeptide(L)'
;MESYSKINTVYKLISSKNRSTGNLPTACSTEVVELNKQLQKTTYKVKANDKVFRTFRLALSCNGEYTKYYGGTVAGALAGMNTSMTRINGILGKELAVKFEIITNNDLLIYLGPLTDPYSDAATGPDNTNGATWNLELQNN
;
A
#
# COMPACT_ATOMS: atom_id res chain seq x y z
N MET A 1 -13.34 13.02 26.54
CA MET A 1 -13.64 13.53 27.89
C MET A 1 -14.91 12.85 28.32
N GLU A 2 -14.85 11.94 29.30
CA GLU A 2 -16.07 11.34 29.87
C GLU A 2 -16.54 12.21 31.06
N SER A 3 -17.85 12.40 31.16
CA SER A 3 -18.46 13.22 32.20
C SER A 3 -18.57 12.44 33.50
N TYR A 4 -18.01 12.97 34.59
CA TYR A 4 -18.00 12.28 35.90
C TYR A 4 -19.23 12.61 36.76
N SER A 5 -19.92 13.71 36.49
CA SER A 5 -21.12 14.11 37.22
C SER A 5 -22.37 13.89 36.36
N LYS A 6 -23.43 13.30 36.96
CA LYS A 6 -24.73 13.08 36.30
C LYS A 6 -25.38 14.36 35.76
N ILE A 7 -24.94 15.54 36.21
CA ILE A 7 -25.42 16.86 35.77
C ILE A 7 -24.44 17.59 34.82
N ASN A 8 -23.49 16.87 34.22
CA ASN A 8 -22.62 17.33 33.12
C ASN A 8 -21.80 18.62 33.36
N THR A 9 -21.66 19.04 34.61
CA THR A 9 -21.04 20.33 34.99
C THR A 9 -19.57 20.20 35.38
N VAL A 10 -19.05 18.97 35.54
CA VAL A 10 -17.67 18.72 35.94
C VAL A 10 -17.07 17.57 35.12
N TYR A 11 -15.91 17.83 34.52
CA TYR A 11 -15.14 16.88 33.72
C TYR A 11 -13.88 16.46 34.47
N LYS A 12 -13.55 15.16 34.43
CA LYS A 12 -12.29 14.65 34.98
C LYS A 12 -11.30 14.41 33.84
N LEU A 13 -10.18 15.13 33.87
CA LEU A 13 -9.05 14.88 32.98
C LEU A 13 -8.17 13.76 33.54
N ILE A 14 -8.17 12.61 32.87
CA ILE A 14 -7.25 11.52 33.20
C ILE A 14 -6.04 11.63 32.26
N SER A 15 -4.92 12.06 32.83
CA SER A 15 -3.60 12.06 32.19
C SER A 15 -2.76 10.91 32.76
N SER A 16 -1.78 10.41 32.01
CA SER A 16 -0.88 9.32 32.45
C SER A 16 -0.25 9.60 33.82
N LYS A 17 -0.03 10.87 34.17
CA LYS A 17 0.55 11.30 35.45
C LYS A 17 -0.45 11.36 36.61
N ASN A 18 -1.75 11.51 36.32
CA ASN A 18 -2.82 11.69 37.31
C ASN A 18 -3.84 10.54 37.29
N ARG A 19 -3.46 9.40 36.71
CA ARG A 19 -4.26 8.19 36.72
C ARG A 19 -4.18 7.58 38.11
N SER A 20 -5.30 7.55 38.84
CA SER A 20 -5.41 6.71 40.03
C SER A 20 -5.18 5.27 39.60
N THR A 21 -4.10 4.64 40.06
CA THR A 21 -3.84 3.21 39.93
C THR A 21 -4.81 2.47 40.86
N GLY A 22 -6.10 2.53 40.54
CA GLY A 22 -7.10 1.67 41.15
C GLY A 22 -6.78 0.23 40.80
N ASN A 23 -6.95 -0.67 41.75
CA ASN A 23 -6.83 -2.10 41.54
C ASN A 23 -7.89 -2.51 40.51
N LEU A 24 -7.51 -2.61 39.23
CA LEU A 24 -8.40 -3.17 38.20
C LEU A 24 -8.60 -4.65 38.56
N PRO A 25 -9.83 -5.20 38.59
CA PRO A 25 -10.09 -6.58 39.01
C PRO A 25 -9.57 -7.64 38.04
N THR A 26 -8.72 -7.29 37.09
CA THR A 26 -8.12 -8.22 36.15
C THR A 26 -6.65 -7.85 35.97
N ALA A 27 -5.77 -8.70 36.49
CA ALA A 27 -4.38 -8.71 36.07
C ALA A 27 -4.36 -9.13 34.60
N CYS A 28 -4.46 -8.17 33.68
CA CYS A 28 -4.12 -8.39 32.27
C CYS A 28 -2.59 -8.46 32.16
N SER A 29 -2.01 -9.46 32.82
CA SER A 29 -0.67 -9.92 32.53
C SER A 29 -0.84 -11.01 31.49
N THR A 30 -0.52 -10.69 30.25
CA THR A 30 -0.32 -11.73 29.25
C THR A 30 1.00 -12.42 29.59
N GLU A 31 0.98 -13.75 29.61
CA GLU A 31 2.16 -14.61 29.75
C GLU A 31 3.02 -14.56 28.46
N VAL A 32 3.62 -13.39 28.18
CA VAL A 32 4.39 -13.15 26.94
C VAL A 32 5.89 -13.33 27.10
N VAL A 33 6.39 -13.60 28.31
CA VAL A 33 7.83 -13.59 28.56
C VAL A 33 8.53 -14.80 27.95
N GLU A 34 7.87 -15.96 27.94
CA GLU A 34 8.46 -17.21 27.43
C GLU A 34 8.22 -17.42 25.92
N LEU A 35 7.03 -17.03 25.42
CA LEU A 35 6.75 -17.05 23.98
C LEU A 35 7.68 -16.11 23.20
N ASN A 36 8.00 -14.93 23.73
CA ASN A 36 8.94 -14.01 23.07
C ASN A 36 10.35 -14.62 22.93
N LYS A 37 10.83 -15.38 23.91
CA LYS A 37 12.13 -16.06 23.83
C LYS A 37 12.16 -17.18 22.78
N GLN A 38 11.05 -17.89 22.61
CA GLN A 38 10.93 -18.93 21.57
C GLN A 38 10.76 -18.32 20.17
N LEU A 39 10.00 -17.23 20.04
CA LEU A 39 9.83 -16.47 18.80
C LEU A 39 11.12 -15.73 18.36
N GLN A 40 12.03 -15.42 19.28
CA GLN A 40 13.36 -14.88 18.97
C GLN A 40 14.35 -15.96 18.48
N LYS A 41 14.12 -17.25 18.74
CA LYS A 41 14.97 -18.34 18.21
C LYS A 41 14.59 -18.74 16.79
N THR A 42 13.38 -18.42 16.35
CA THR A 42 12.94 -18.46 14.95
C THR A 42 13.14 -17.12 14.26
N THR A 43 14.07 -16.29 14.73
CA THR A 43 14.57 -15.14 13.96
C THR A 43 14.96 -15.63 12.58
N TYR A 44 14.09 -15.28 11.63
CA TYR A 44 14.23 -15.29 10.19
C TYR A 44 15.63 -15.77 9.79
N LYS A 45 15.74 -17.06 9.43
CA LYS A 45 16.86 -17.52 8.59
C LYS A 45 16.98 -16.46 7.50
N VAL A 46 18.10 -15.75 7.48
CA VAL A 46 18.39 -14.73 6.49
C VAL A 46 18.07 -15.36 5.13
N LYS A 47 16.93 -14.99 4.55
CA LYS A 47 16.62 -15.33 3.17
C LYS A 47 17.82 -14.80 2.38
N ALA A 48 18.38 -15.64 1.51
CA ALA A 48 19.52 -15.28 0.68
C ALA A 48 19.37 -13.84 0.19
N ASN A 49 20.20 -12.95 0.72
CA ASN A 49 20.21 -11.53 0.43
C ASN A 49 21.62 -11.26 -0.09
N ASP A 50 21.71 -10.99 -1.39
CA ASP A 50 22.97 -10.61 -2.05
C ASP A 50 23.46 -9.21 -1.64
N LYS A 51 22.67 -8.50 -0.81
CA LYS A 51 22.89 -7.13 -0.34
C LYS A 51 22.96 -6.12 -1.49
N VAL A 52 22.39 -6.48 -2.64
CA VAL A 52 22.36 -5.60 -3.81
C VAL A 52 21.02 -4.88 -3.84
N PHE A 53 21.09 -3.56 -3.78
CA PHE A 53 19.91 -2.74 -4.07
C PHE A 53 19.69 -2.70 -5.58
N ARG A 54 18.54 -3.21 -6.03
CA ARG A 54 18.24 -3.34 -7.47
C ARG A 54 17.25 -2.26 -7.89
N THR A 55 17.65 -1.48 -8.90
CA THR A 55 16.76 -0.52 -9.55
C THR A 55 16.26 -1.10 -10.86
N PHE A 56 14.95 -1.31 -10.97
CA PHE A 56 14.30 -1.74 -12.21
C PHE A 56 13.70 -0.55 -12.94
N ARG A 57 13.82 -0.57 -14.25
CA ARG A 57 13.15 0.36 -15.15
C ARG A 57 11.79 -0.24 -15.50
N LEU A 58 10.72 0.50 -15.22
CA LEU A 58 9.33 0.07 -15.39
C LEU A 58 8.66 0.89 -16.48
N ALA A 59 8.06 0.21 -17.44
CA ALA A 59 7.08 0.78 -18.36
C ALA A 59 5.69 0.48 -17.80
N LEU A 60 4.85 1.50 -17.64
CA LEU A 60 3.53 1.38 -17.04
C LEU A 60 2.48 1.98 -17.96
N SER A 61 1.60 1.12 -18.48
CA SER A 61 0.49 1.51 -19.32
C SER A 61 -0.78 1.76 -18.52
N CYS A 62 -1.67 2.65 -18.98
CA CYS A 62 -3.00 2.83 -18.41
C CYS A 62 -4.08 3.07 -19.48
N ASN A 63 -5.27 2.56 -19.22
CA ASN A 63 -6.47 2.77 -20.04
C ASN A 63 -7.03 4.21 -19.96
N GLY A 64 -7.95 4.53 -20.86
CA GLY A 64 -8.60 5.83 -20.92
C GLY A 64 -9.39 6.19 -19.65
N GLU A 65 -9.98 5.20 -18.98
CA GLU A 65 -10.73 5.40 -17.74
C GLU A 65 -9.83 5.91 -16.60
N TYR A 66 -8.64 5.33 -16.46
CA TYR A 66 -7.66 5.75 -15.46
C TYR A 66 -7.25 7.21 -15.73
N THR A 67 -6.91 7.53 -16.97
CA THR A 67 -6.53 8.90 -17.33
C THR A 67 -7.65 9.89 -17.06
N LYS A 68 -8.91 9.53 -17.37
CA LYS A 68 -10.09 10.34 -17.10
C LYS A 68 -10.28 10.61 -15.59
N TYR A 69 -10.01 9.62 -14.74
CA TYR A 69 -10.06 9.79 -13.29
C TYR A 69 -9.04 10.84 -12.78
N TYR A 70 -7.85 10.89 -13.38
CA TYR A 70 -6.80 11.87 -13.04
C TYR A 70 -6.88 13.18 -13.84
N GLY A 71 -8.08 13.54 -14.33
CA GLY A 71 -8.33 14.82 -15.01
C GLY A 71 -8.18 14.79 -16.53
N GLY A 72 -8.07 13.61 -17.15
CA GLY A 72 -8.09 13.44 -18.60
C GLY A 72 -6.82 13.91 -19.32
N THR A 73 -5.72 14.09 -18.59
CA THR A 73 -4.44 14.53 -19.16
C THR A 73 -3.34 13.51 -18.88
N VAL A 74 -2.36 13.43 -19.79
CA VAL A 74 -1.17 12.59 -19.62
C VAL A 74 -0.41 12.94 -18.35
N ALA A 75 -0.26 14.25 -18.06
CA ALA A 75 0.42 14.73 -16.87
C ALA A 75 -0.29 14.30 -15.58
N GLY A 76 -1.64 14.34 -15.56
CA GLY A 76 -2.44 13.90 -14.43
C GLY A 76 -2.28 12.41 -14.15
N ALA A 77 -2.40 11.58 -15.20
CA ALA A 77 -2.20 10.13 -15.09
C ALA A 77 -0.79 9.80 -14.59
N LEU A 78 0.25 10.45 -15.14
CA LEU A 78 1.64 10.24 -14.74
C LEU A 78 1.88 10.66 -13.28
N ALA A 79 1.26 11.74 -12.80
CA ALA A 79 1.31 12.12 -11.39
C ALA A 79 0.66 11.07 -10.47
N GLY A 80 -0.48 10.51 -10.89
CA GLY A 80 -1.14 9.39 -10.21
C GLY A 80 -0.25 8.16 -10.11
N MET A 81 0.35 7.75 -11.23
CA MET A 81 1.31 6.64 -11.30
C MET A 81 2.52 6.85 -10.40
N ASN A 82 3.14 8.04 -10.43
CA ASN A 82 4.27 8.39 -9.57
C ASN A 82 3.93 8.36 -8.07
N THR A 83 2.70 8.77 -7.72
CA THR A 83 2.20 8.70 -6.35
C THR A 83 2.12 7.25 -5.87
N SER A 84 1.56 6.36 -6.70
CA SER A 84 1.50 4.92 -6.41
C SER A 84 2.89 4.31 -6.31
N MET A 85 3.78 4.65 -7.24
CA MET A 85 5.15 4.15 -7.27
C MET A 85 5.95 4.56 -6.02
N THR A 86 5.73 5.76 -5.50
CA THR A 86 6.35 6.23 -4.26
C THR A 86 5.96 5.36 -3.06
N ARG A 87 4.67 4.99 -2.96
CA ARG A 87 4.16 4.11 -1.89
C ARG A 87 4.72 2.70 -2.02
N ILE A 88 4.74 2.16 -3.24
CA ILE A 88 5.26 0.83 -3.54
C ILE A 88 6.76 0.76 -3.22
N ASN A 89 7.54 1.74 -3.64
CA ASN A 89 8.97 1.83 -3.35
C ASN A 89 9.27 1.94 -1.85
N GLY A 90 8.41 2.60 -1.07
CA GLY A 90 8.55 2.65 0.39
C GLY A 90 8.48 1.28 1.07
N ILE A 91 7.70 0.36 0.50
CA ILE A 91 7.56 -1.01 1.00
C ILE A 91 8.64 -1.92 0.40
N LEU A 92 8.76 -1.95 -0.93
CA LEU A 92 9.67 -2.87 -1.63
C LEU A 92 11.15 -2.55 -1.39
N GLY A 93 11.49 -1.28 -1.16
CA GLY A 93 12.85 -0.90 -0.77
C GLY A 93 13.24 -1.49 0.59
N LYS A 94 12.29 -1.60 1.52
CA LYS A 94 12.52 -2.17 2.86
C LYS A 94 12.52 -3.69 2.86
N GLU A 95 11.56 -4.30 2.17
CA GLU A 95 11.32 -5.75 2.25
C GLU A 95 12.13 -6.55 1.22
N LEU A 96 12.45 -5.95 0.06
CA LEU A 96 13.11 -6.63 -1.06
C LEU A 96 14.40 -5.94 -1.53
N ALA A 97 14.76 -4.77 -0.99
CA ALA A 97 15.87 -3.95 -1.48
C ALA A 97 15.73 -3.60 -2.98
N VAL A 98 14.49 -3.37 -3.42
CA VAL A 98 14.16 -3.08 -4.82
C VAL A 98 13.51 -1.71 -4.94
N LYS A 99 13.87 -0.99 -6.00
CA LYS A 99 13.22 0.24 -6.46
C LYS A 99 12.76 0.09 -7.90
N PHE A 100 11.59 0.59 -8.23
CA PHE A 100 11.20 0.79 -9.63
C PHE A 100 11.18 2.27 -9.99
N GLU A 101 11.66 2.56 -11.19
CA GLU A 101 11.66 3.88 -11.80
C GLU A 101 10.90 3.82 -13.12
N ILE A 102 9.91 4.70 -13.26
CA ILE A 102 9.16 4.83 -14.51
C ILE A 102 10.10 5.35 -15.59
N ILE A 103 10.09 4.71 -16.75
CA ILE A 103 10.97 5.08 -17.87
C ILE A 103 10.58 6.43 -18.47
N THR A 104 11.55 7.06 -19.12
CA THR A 104 11.28 8.13 -20.11
C THR A 104 10.39 7.57 -21.23
N ASN A 105 9.54 8.42 -21.81
CA ASN A 105 8.56 8.09 -22.86
C ASN A 105 7.37 7.23 -22.39
N ASN A 106 7.09 7.16 -21.08
CA ASN A 106 5.91 6.47 -20.56
C ASN A 106 4.59 7.13 -20.99
N ASP A 107 4.63 8.38 -21.47
CA ASP A 107 3.49 9.08 -22.07
C ASP A 107 2.92 8.36 -23.31
N LEU A 108 3.75 7.60 -24.03
CA LEU A 108 3.30 6.79 -25.17
C LEU A 108 2.40 5.61 -24.76
N LEU A 109 2.44 5.23 -23.49
CA LEU A 109 1.66 4.14 -22.91
C LEU A 109 0.45 4.66 -22.12
N ILE A 110 0.18 5.98 -22.18
CA ILE A 110 -0.94 6.61 -21.48
C ILE A 110 -2.02 6.94 -22.50
N TYR A 111 -3.12 6.20 -22.45
CA TYR A 111 -4.24 6.43 -23.35
C TYR A 111 -5.24 7.42 -22.72
N LEU A 112 -5.71 8.40 -23.51
CA LEU A 112 -6.62 9.46 -23.05
C LEU A 112 -8.09 9.07 -23.17
N GLY A 113 -8.43 8.15 -24.07
CA GLY A 113 -9.80 7.79 -24.39
C GLY A 113 -10.03 6.28 -24.43
N PRO A 114 -11.20 5.81 -23.98
CA PRO A 114 -11.52 4.38 -23.90
C PRO A 114 -11.62 3.70 -25.28
N LEU A 115 -11.84 4.48 -26.34
CA LEU A 115 -11.90 3.96 -27.71
C LEU A 115 -10.52 3.90 -28.39
N THR A 116 -9.50 4.50 -27.77
CA THR A 116 -8.15 4.60 -28.34
C THR A 116 -7.16 3.68 -27.67
N ASP A 117 -7.55 3.04 -26.57
CA ASP A 117 -6.70 2.12 -25.85
C ASP A 117 -6.94 0.67 -26.31
N PRO A 118 -5.91 -0.18 -26.27
CA PRO A 118 -5.99 -1.57 -26.71
C PRO A 118 -6.51 -2.50 -25.59
N TYR A 119 -7.12 -1.96 -24.53
CA TYR A 119 -7.59 -2.75 -23.42
C TYR A 119 -9.08 -3.04 -23.51
N SER A 120 -9.46 -4.25 -23.12
CA SER A 120 -10.87 -4.59 -22.94
C SER A 120 -11.50 -3.79 -21.80
N ASP A 121 -12.81 -3.57 -21.88
CA ASP A 121 -13.60 -2.93 -20.81
C ASP A 121 -13.34 -3.58 -19.45
N ALA A 122 -13.43 -2.79 -18.38
CA ALA A 122 -13.17 -3.25 -17.00
C ALA A 122 -14.09 -4.38 -16.51
N ALA A 123 -15.21 -4.65 -17.20
CA ALA A 123 -16.08 -5.79 -16.92
C ALA A 123 -15.47 -7.14 -17.36
N THR A 124 -14.56 -7.14 -18.34
CA THR A 124 -13.96 -8.33 -18.95
C THR A 124 -12.45 -8.38 -18.77
N GLY A 125 -11.80 -7.21 -18.72
CA GLY A 125 -10.37 -7.05 -18.55
C GLY A 125 -9.72 -7.77 -17.36
N PRO A 126 -10.26 -7.66 -16.12
CA PRO A 126 -9.68 -8.31 -14.94
C PRO A 126 -10.10 -9.78 -14.80
N ASP A 127 -10.97 -10.30 -15.66
CA ASP A 127 -11.41 -11.69 -15.61
C ASP A 127 -10.21 -12.62 -15.87
N ASN A 128 -9.98 -13.55 -14.94
CA ASN A 128 -8.93 -14.56 -15.05
C ASN A 128 -9.46 -15.88 -15.63
N THR A 129 -10.77 -15.99 -15.88
CA THR A 129 -11.44 -17.21 -16.35
C THR A 129 -10.99 -17.60 -17.75
N ASN A 130 -10.59 -16.62 -18.59
CA ASN A 130 -10.16 -16.84 -19.98
C ASN A 130 -8.66 -16.56 -20.21
N GLY A 131 -7.87 -16.54 -19.14
CA GLY A 131 -6.53 -15.94 -19.13
C GLY A 131 -6.65 -14.45 -18.82
N ALA A 132 -5.67 -13.88 -18.10
CA ALA A 132 -5.73 -12.48 -17.68
C ALA A 132 -5.72 -11.55 -18.91
N THR A 133 -6.92 -11.15 -19.34
CA THR A 133 -7.17 -10.43 -20.61
C THR A 133 -6.26 -9.20 -20.74
N TRP A 134 -6.21 -8.36 -19.71
CA TRP A 134 -5.33 -7.19 -19.69
C TRP A 134 -3.83 -7.52 -19.71
N ASN A 135 -3.40 -8.63 -19.08
CA ASN A 135 -1.99 -9.03 -19.11
C ASN A 135 -1.58 -9.51 -20.50
N LEU A 136 -2.48 -10.15 -21.23
CA LEU A 136 -2.24 -10.58 -22.61
C LEU A 136 -2.27 -9.38 -23.57
N GLU A 137 -3.24 -8.49 -23.42
CA GLU A 137 -3.34 -7.25 -24.21
C GLU A 137 -2.10 -6.36 -24.01
N LEU A 138 -1.60 -6.25 -22.77
CA LEU A 138 -0.36 -5.53 -22.47
C LEU A 138 0.87 -6.17 -23.14
N GLN A 139 0.92 -7.50 -23.26
CA GLN A 139 2.05 -8.20 -23.91
C GLN A 139 2.01 -8.08 -25.43
N ASN A 140 0.83 -7.90 -26.01
CA ASN A 140 0.62 -7.80 -27.46
C ASN A 140 0.73 -6.35 -27.99
N ASN A 141 0.93 -5.38 -27.09
CA ASN A 141 1.01 -3.95 -27.37
C ASN A 141 2.47 -3.50 -27.38
#